data_AF-A0AAP7N8D7-F1
#
_entry.id   AF-A0AAP7N8D7-F1
#
_cell.length_a   1.000
_cell.length_b   1.000
_cell.length_c   1.000
_cell.angle_alpha   90.00
_cell.angle_beta   90.00
_cell.angle_gamma   90.00
#
_symmetry.space_group_name_H-M   'P 1'
#
loop_
_entity.id
_entity.type
_entity.pdbx_description
1 polymer ?
#
loop_
_entity_poly.entity_id
_entity_poly.type
_entity_poly.pdbx_seq_one_letter_code
_entity_poly.pdbx_strand_id
1 'polypeptide(L)'
;MFESENELRRIRITLVWIAVFLLFGACSNHETVVTDHDGGSTDTEPQTESTVQLEHNHFGVVEDGYMKIYRYDEKMNKIKLKKETALDELE
;
A
#
# COMPACT_ATOMS: atom_id res chain seq x y z
N MET A 1 29.60 39.28 -21.23
CA MET A 1 29.95 37.90 -21.61
C MET A 1 30.26 36.99 -20.40
N PHE A 2 30.49 37.53 -19.20
CA PHE A 2 30.74 36.73 -17.98
C PHE A 2 29.47 36.31 -17.21
N GLU A 3 28.33 36.97 -17.44
CA GLU A 3 27.06 36.59 -16.78
C GLU A 3 26.52 35.25 -17.29
N SER A 4 26.60 34.99 -18.60
CA SER A 4 26.13 33.75 -19.21
C SER A 4 26.88 32.51 -18.71
N GLU A 5 28.19 32.60 -18.44
CA GLU A 5 28.97 31.48 -17.92
C GLU A 5 28.65 31.18 -16.45
N ASN A 6 28.40 32.23 -15.65
CA ASN A 6 28.01 32.09 -14.25
C ASN A 6 26.59 31.51 -14.12
N GLU A 7 25.69 31.91 -15.02
CA GLU A 7 24.34 31.34 -15.13
C GLU A 7 24.38 29.87 -15.55
N LEU A 8 25.20 29.52 -16.54
CA LEU A 8 25.38 28.12 -16.96
C LEU A 8 25.89 27.24 -15.83
N ARG A 9 26.84 27.74 -15.04
CA ARG A 9 27.38 27.01 -13.88
C ARG A 9 26.31 26.79 -12.82
N ARG A 10 25.47 27.80 -12.58
CA ARG A 10 24.35 27.71 -11.63
C ARG A 10 23.30 26.72 -12.09
N ILE A 11 22.92 26.77 -13.38
CA ILE A 11 21.98 25.83 -14.00
C ILE A 11 22.49 24.39 -13.91
N ARG A 12 23.78 24.16 -14.19
CA ARG A 12 24.39 22.82 -14.07
C ARG A 12 24.30 22.27 -12.65
N ILE A 13 24.50 23.10 -11.63
CA ILE A 13 24.40 22.70 -10.22
C ILE A 13 22.95 22.37 -9.85
N THR A 14 21.97 23.20 -10.25
CA THR A 14 20.56 22.91 -9.98
C THR A 14 20.09 21.61 -10.64
N LEU A 15 20.52 21.34 -11.88
CA LEU A 15 20.18 20.10 -12.57
C LEU A 15 20.73 18.85 -11.87
N VAL A 16 21.95 18.92 -11.32
CA VAL A 16 22.53 17.83 -10.53
C VAL A 16 21.72 17.59 -9.26
N TRP A 17 21.32 18.64 -8.55
CA TRP A 17 20.47 18.51 -7.36
C TRP A 17 19.11 17.91 -7.69
N ILE A 18 18.45 18.34 -8.77
CA ILE A 18 17.18 17.76 -9.22
C ILE A 18 17.34 16.27 -9.53
N ALA A 19 18.40 15.88 -10.23
CA ALA A 19 18.66 14.47 -10.54
C ALA A 19 18.88 13.62 -9.27
N VAL A 20 19.61 14.14 -8.28
CA VAL A 20 19.79 13.49 -6.98
C VAL A 20 18.43 13.36 -6.26
N PHE A 21 17.63 14.43 -6.20
CA PHE A 21 16.29 14.38 -5.59
C PHE A 21 15.35 13.38 -6.28
N LEU A 22 15.42 13.23 -7.61
CA LEU A 22 14.62 12.24 -8.33
C LEU A 22 15.11 10.80 -8.07
N LEU A 23 16.42 10.58 -8.08
CA LEU A 23 17.00 9.24 -7.90
C LEU A 23 16.84 8.72 -6.46
N PHE A 24 17.02 9.59 -5.47
CA PHE A 24 16.95 9.20 -4.06
C PHE A 24 15.59 9.49 -3.41
N GLY A 25 14.76 10.37 -3.98
CA GLY A 25 13.43 10.71 -3.47
C GLY A 25 12.29 9.87 -4.06
N ALA A 26 12.46 9.27 -5.24
CA ALA A 26 11.43 8.44 -5.87
C ALA A 26 11.40 6.98 -5.38
N CYS A 27 12.38 6.54 -4.57
CA CYS A 27 12.41 5.20 -3.97
C CYS A 27 11.81 5.15 -2.55
N SER A 28 10.84 6.03 -2.23
CA SER A 28 9.97 5.84 -1.07
C SER A 28 9.05 4.64 -1.35
N ASN A 29 9.51 3.44 -0.98
CA ASN A 29 8.74 2.22 -0.76
C ASN A 29 7.36 2.21 -1.45
N HIS A 30 7.34 2.13 -2.78
CA HIS A 30 6.13 1.70 -3.46
C HIS A 30 6.03 0.20 -3.16
N GLU A 31 5.46 -0.11 -2.01
CA GLU A 31 4.89 -1.42 -1.72
C GLU A 31 3.73 -1.56 -2.71
N THR A 32 4.10 -1.92 -3.93
CA THR A 32 3.19 -2.44 -4.93
C THR A 32 2.68 -3.72 -4.31
N VAL A 33 1.49 -3.65 -3.71
CA VAL A 33 0.69 -4.84 -3.46
C VAL A 33 0.44 -5.41 -4.84
N VAL A 34 1.31 -6.34 -5.25
CA VAL A 34 1.08 -7.19 -6.41
C VAL A 34 -0.08 -8.08 -5.97
N THR A 35 -1.30 -7.67 -6.29
CA THR A 35 -2.36 -8.63 -6.50
C THR A 35 -1.93 -9.42 -7.72
N ASP A 36 -1.39 -10.62 -7.49
CA ASP A 36 -1.26 -11.63 -8.54
C ASP A 36 -2.68 -11.92 -9.04
N HIS A 37 -3.15 -11.12 -10.00
CA HIS A 37 -4.33 -11.42 -10.77
C HIS A 37 -3.91 -12.46 -11.82
N ASP A 38 -3.68 -13.68 -11.33
CA ASP A 38 -3.49 -14.84 -12.20
C ASP A 38 -4.83 -15.19 -12.84
N GLY A 39 -4.78 -15.42 -14.14
CA GLY A 39 -5.93 -15.51 -15.02
C GLY A 39 -6.85 -16.67 -14.67
N GLY A 40 -8.06 -16.33 -14.23
CA GLY A 40 -9.18 -17.26 -14.13
C GLY A 40 -10.47 -16.51 -14.34
N SER A 41 -11.00 -16.57 -15.56
CA SER A 41 -12.35 -16.10 -15.87
C SER A 41 -13.36 -16.95 -15.09
N THR A 42 -13.85 -16.40 -13.97
CA THR A 42 -15.10 -16.81 -13.36
C THR A 42 -15.85 -15.54 -13.02
N ASP A 43 -16.87 -15.23 -13.82
CA ASP A 43 -17.96 -14.32 -13.47
C ASP A 43 -18.46 -14.70 -12.08
N THR A 44 -17.92 -14.04 -11.06
CA THR A 44 -18.42 -14.14 -9.69
C THR A 44 -18.75 -12.71 -9.32
N GLU A 45 -20.05 -12.48 -9.17
CA GLU A 45 -20.67 -11.30 -8.59
C GLU A 45 -19.78 -10.72 -7.48
N PRO A 46 -19.57 -9.39 -7.38
CA PRO A 46 -18.74 -8.83 -6.32
C PRO A 46 -19.38 -9.17 -4.99
N GLN A 47 -18.87 -10.23 -4.34
CA GLN A 47 -19.24 -10.53 -2.96
C GLN A 47 -18.90 -9.28 -2.18
N THR A 48 -19.90 -8.71 -1.53
CA THR A 48 -19.75 -7.40 -0.89
C THR A 48 -18.77 -7.59 0.27
N GLU A 49 -17.50 -7.26 0.04
CA GLU A 49 -16.46 -7.27 1.08
C GLU A 49 -16.92 -6.32 2.19
N SER A 50 -17.49 -6.89 3.25
CA SER A 50 -18.00 -6.11 4.38
C SER A 50 -16.88 -5.95 5.39
N THR A 51 -16.36 -4.73 5.48
CA THR A 51 -15.35 -4.36 6.47
C THR A 51 -16.02 -3.65 7.64
N VAL A 52 -15.76 -4.12 8.86
CA VAL A 52 -16.27 -3.53 10.10
C VAL A 52 -15.10 -3.09 10.97
N GLN A 53 -15.08 -1.81 11.36
CA GLN A 53 -14.10 -1.31 12.33
C GLN A 53 -14.45 -1.80 13.73
N LEU A 54 -13.43 -2.24 14.46
CA LEU A 54 -13.52 -2.67 15.85
C LEU A 54 -12.60 -1.81 16.71
N GLU A 55 -12.74 -1.92 18.02
CA GLU A 55 -11.89 -1.19 18.95
C GLU A 55 -10.42 -1.66 18.91
N HIS A 56 -9.52 -0.86 19.47
CA HIS A 56 -8.10 -1.21 19.65
C HIS A 56 -7.36 -1.55 18.36
N ASN A 57 -7.65 -0.81 17.28
CA ASN A 57 -7.07 -1.00 15.93
C ASN A 57 -7.33 -2.39 15.35
N HIS A 58 -8.46 -2.99 15.69
CA HIS A 58 -8.94 -4.20 15.03
C HIS A 58 -9.95 -3.84 13.93
N PHE A 59 -10.06 -4.72 12.95
CA PHE A 59 -11.11 -4.65 11.95
C PHE A 59 -11.46 -6.06 11.49
N GLY A 60 -12.73 -6.27 11.21
CA GLY A 60 -13.26 -7.51 10.65
C GLY A 60 -13.46 -7.37 9.15
N VAL A 61 -13.19 -8.43 8.41
CA VAL A 61 -13.51 -8.58 6.99
C VAL A 61 -14.30 -9.87 6.83
N VAL A 62 -15.43 -9.77 6.14
CA VAL A 62 -16.21 -10.93 5.70
C VAL A 62 -16.02 -11.10 4.21
N GLU A 63 -15.42 -12.23 3.83
CA GLU A 63 -15.04 -12.55 2.45
C GLU A 63 -15.04 -14.08 2.31
N ASP A 64 -15.53 -14.59 1.17
CA ASP A 64 -15.49 -16.01 0.80
C ASP A 64 -16.07 -16.99 1.83
N GLY A 65 -17.10 -16.57 2.58
CA GLY A 65 -17.71 -17.42 3.61
C GLY A 65 -16.91 -17.50 4.93
N TYR A 66 -15.90 -16.66 5.11
CA TYR A 66 -15.13 -16.55 6.35
C TYR A 66 -15.27 -15.18 6.98
N MET A 67 -15.26 -15.15 8.31
CA MET A 67 -15.02 -13.94 9.09
C MET A 67 -13.55 -13.92 9.55
N LYS A 68 -12.79 -12.94 9.07
CA LYS A 68 -11.40 -12.70 9.48
C LYS A 68 -11.31 -11.45 10.33
N ILE A 69 -10.64 -11.53 11.48
CA ILE A 69 -10.35 -10.40 12.36
C ILE A 69 -8.86 -10.09 12.27
N TYR A 70 -8.54 -8.86 11.90
CA TYR A 70 -7.18 -8.34 11.84
C TYR A 70 -6.92 -7.32 12.94
N ARG A 71 -5.64 -7.11 13.25
CA ARG A 71 -5.17 -6.00 14.09
C ARG A 71 -4.03 -5.27 13.39
N TYR A 72 -4.12 -3.95 13.33
CA TYR A 72 -3.02 -3.09 12.94
C TYR A 72 -2.11 -2.79 14.14
N ASP A 73 -0.82 -3.11 14.00
CA ASP A 73 0.24 -2.87 14.98
C ASP A 73 1.01 -1.61 14.57
N GLU A 74 0.65 -0.47 15.16
CA GLU A 74 1.24 0.85 14.85
C GLU A 74 2.75 0.90 15.05
N LYS A 75 3.28 0.17 16.05
CA LYS A 75 4.71 0.20 16.37
C LYS A 75 5.53 -0.52 15.31
N MET A 76 4.99 -1.59 14.75
CA MET A 76 5.63 -2.39 13.72
C MET A 76 5.23 -1.97 12.30
N ASN A 77 4.21 -1.11 12.17
CA ASN A 77 3.54 -0.78 10.92
C ASN A 77 3.10 -2.04 10.15
N LYS A 78 2.43 -2.98 10.83
CA LYS A 78 2.03 -4.28 10.24
C LYS A 78 0.61 -4.67 10.63
N ILE A 79 -0.10 -5.28 9.69
CA ILE A 79 -1.40 -5.92 9.93
C ILE A 79 -1.15 -7.39 10.29
N LYS A 80 -1.85 -7.90 11.30
CA LYS A 80 -1.76 -9.30 11.75
C LYS A 80 -3.16 -9.92 11.81
N LEU A 81 -3.33 -11.10 11.21
CA LEU A 81 -4.51 -11.93 11.40
C LEU A 81 -4.58 -12.38 12.87
N LYS A 82 -5.75 -12.22 13.49
CA LYS A 82 -6.02 -12.58 14.89
C LYS A 82 -6.99 -13.73 15.04
N LYS A 83 -7.98 -13.79 14.17
CA LYS A 83 -8.97 -14.87 14.14
C LYS A 83 -9.45 -15.07 12.72
N GLU A 84 -9.68 -16.32 12.38
CA GLU A 84 -10.38 -16.74 11.17
C GLU A 84 -11.42 -17.75 11.61
N THR A 85 -12.64 -17.63 11.11
CA THR A 85 -13.72 -18.57 11.41
C THR A 85 -14.64 -18.67 10.21
N ALA A 86 -15.00 -19.89 9.83
CA ALA A 86 -15.97 -20.12 8.78
C ALA A 86 -17.36 -19.68 9.27
N LEU A 87 -18.16 -19.04 8.41
CA LEU A 87 -19.45 -18.48 8.81
C LEU A 87 -20.47 -19.56 9.19
N ASP A 88 -20.35 -20.77 8.67
CA ASP A 88 -21.17 -21.93 8.99
C ASP A 88 -20.93 -22.47 10.41
N GLU A 89 -19.76 -22.21 11.00
CA GLU A 89 -19.46 -22.54 12.40
C GLU A 89 -19.98 -21.49 13.41
N LEU A 90 -20.51 -20.36 12.93
CA LEU A 90 -21.06 -19.28 13.78
C LEU A 90 -22.56 -19.43 14.08
N GLU A 91 -23.29 -20.27 13.33
CA GLU A 91 -24.71 -20.60 13.56
C GLU A 91 -24.94 -21.57 14.74
#